data_AF-A0A0B1T0E7-F1
#
_entry.id   AF-A0A0B1T0E7-F1
#
_cell.length_a   1.000
_cell.length_b   1.000
_cell.length_c   1.000
_cell.angle_alpha   90.00
_cell.angle_beta   90.00
_cell.angle_gamma   90.00
#
_symmetry.space_group_name_H-M   'P 1'
#
loop_
_entity.id
_entity.type
_entity.pdbx_description
1 polymer ?
#
loop_
_entity_poly.entity_id
_entity_poly.type
_entity_poly.pdbx_seq_one_letter_code
_entity_poly.pdbx_strand_id
1 'polypeptide(L)'
;VLERSLKLIFTRNWRGLGVYLNTKLSRLRDLPYTDFIFSKEFRDKYADNAPVPQLKVAMSLAANSPAHIALRGERLPYIVTEGPPEATVISCVRSLPDFIADRNLQIHTVYYAHVHILAALRRVTDLLLLSIRWHPDVKSPCFT
;
A
#
# COMPACT_ATOMS: atom_id res chain seq x y z
N VAL A 1 5.38 7.20 9.03
CA VAL A 1 6.18 6.19 9.78
C VAL A 1 7.68 6.45 9.66
N LEU A 2 8.24 6.45 8.45
CA LEU A 2 9.69 6.61 8.22
C LEU A 2 10.32 7.78 8.97
N GLU A 3 9.76 8.99 8.85
CA GLU A 3 10.32 10.19 9.51
C GLU A 3 10.50 10.01 11.02
N ARG A 4 9.48 9.49 11.71
CA ARG A 4 9.55 9.26 13.17
C ARG A 4 10.55 8.18 13.52
N SER A 5 10.64 7.12 12.71
CA SER A 5 11.66 6.08 12.86
C SER A 5 13.07 6.67 12.72
N LEU A 6 13.31 7.53 11.72
CA LEU A 6 14.60 8.20 11.54
C LEU A 6 14.98 9.09 12.72
N LYS A 7 14.03 9.85 13.28
CA LYS A 7 14.26 10.65 14.50
C LYS A 7 14.71 9.78 15.69
N LEU A 8 14.14 8.59 15.85
CA LEU A 8 14.53 7.64 16.89
C LEU A 8 15.88 6.99 16.60
N ILE A 9 16.17 6.67 15.34
CA ILE A 9 17.45 6.12 14.89
C ILE A 9 18.59 7.12 15.12
N PHE A 10 18.43 8.38 14.72
CA PHE A 10 19.45 9.42 14.89
C PHE A 10 19.72 9.76 16.36
N THR A 11 18.73 9.60 17.23
CA THR A 11 18.91 9.73 18.69
C THR A 11 19.35 8.43 19.36
N ARG A 12 19.64 7.36 18.59
CA ARG A 12 20.01 6.01 19.06
C ARG A 12 19.01 5.41 20.06
N ASN A 13 17.74 5.81 19.97
CA ASN A 13 16.67 5.33 20.85
C ASN A 13 16.03 4.05 20.29
N TRP A 14 16.74 2.93 20.40
CA TRP A 14 16.32 1.63 19.86
C TRP A 14 15.08 1.05 20.54
N ARG A 15 14.97 1.21 21.88
CA ARG A 15 13.79 0.78 22.63
C ARG A 15 12.55 1.54 22.17
N GLY A 16 12.66 2.87 22.04
CA GLY A 16 11.58 3.71 21.53
C GLY A 16 11.20 3.37 20.09
N LEU A 17 12.18 3.04 19.24
CA LEU A 17 11.94 2.58 17.87
C LEU A 17 11.13 1.27 17.85
N GLY A 18 11.52 0.28 18.65
CA GLY A 18 10.83 -1.00 18.74
C GLY A 18 9.38 -0.84 19.19
N VAL A 19 9.15 -0.08 20.28
CA VAL A 19 7.79 0.21 20.78
C VAL A 19 6.97 0.95 19.72
N TYR A 20 7.52 2.01 19.12
CA TYR A 20 6.83 2.80 18.10
C TYR A 20 6.40 1.96 16.90
N LEU A 21 7.32 1.17 16.34
CA LEU A 21 7.05 0.35 15.18
C LEU A 21 6.04 -0.74 15.49
N ASN A 22 6.17 -1.42 16.64
CA ASN A 22 5.20 -2.44 17.05
C ASN A 22 3.80 -1.84 17.18
N THR A 23 3.66 -0.73 17.91
CA THR A 23 2.36 -0.04 18.06
C THR A 23 1.80 0.42 16.73
N LYS A 24 2.62 0.98 15.83
CA LYS A 24 2.14 1.48 14.54
C LYS A 24 1.74 0.38 13.58
N LEU A 25 2.53 -0.69 13.48
CA LEU A 25 2.27 -1.79 12.57
C LEU A 25 1.09 -2.66 13.03
N SER A 26 0.95 -2.91 14.32
CA SER A 26 -0.19 -3.69 14.86
C SER A 26 -1.53 -2.96 14.73
N ARG A 27 -1.52 -1.62 14.63
CA ARG A 27 -2.74 -0.80 14.52
C ARG A 27 -2.99 -0.25 13.12
N LEU A 28 -2.37 -0.82 12.09
CA LEU A 28 -2.60 -0.39 10.70
C LEU A 28 -4.07 -0.50 10.31
N ARG A 29 -4.79 -1.51 10.79
CA ARG A 29 -6.22 -1.68 10.51
C ARG A 29 -7.11 -0.60 11.12
N ASP A 30 -6.63 0.08 12.17
CA ASP A 30 -7.37 1.15 12.85
C ASP A 30 -7.22 2.50 12.14
N LEU A 31 -6.30 2.61 11.18
CA LEU A 31 -6.02 3.85 10.46
C LEU A 31 -7.10 4.13 9.40
N PRO A 32 -7.41 5.41 9.12
CA PRO A 32 -8.35 5.75 8.07
C PRO A 32 -7.82 5.30 6.70
N TYR A 33 -8.72 4.91 5.80
CA TYR A 33 -8.35 4.45 4.45
C TYR A 33 -7.55 5.49 3.66
N THR A 34 -7.69 6.78 3.99
CA THR A 34 -6.96 7.90 3.39
C THR A 34 -5.44 7.76 3.52
N ASP A 35 -4.96 7.09 4.57
CA ASP A 35 -3.53 6.85 4.79
C ASP A 35 -2.95 5.78 3.84
N PHE A 36 -3.81 5.08 3.09
CA PHE A 36 -3.45 3.96 2.21
C PHE A 36 -3.65 4.28 0.73
N ILE A 37 -4.08 5.50 0.38
CA ILE A 37 -4.32 5.90 -1.00
C ILE A 37 -2.99 6.13 -1.70
N PHE A 38 -2.74 5.37 -2.77
CA PHE A 38 -1.72 5.73 -3.75
C PHE A 38 -2.28 6.72 -4.75
N SER A 39 -1.42 7.56 -5.31
CA SER A 39 -1.77 8.47 -6.40
C SER A 39 -0.63 8.47 -7.40
N LYS A 40 -0.85 7.87 -8.59
CA LYS A 40 0.17 7.74 -9.64
C LYS A 40 -0.27 8.38 -10.94
N GLU A 41 0.70 8.93 -11.66
CA GLU A 41 0.52 9.55 -12.96
C GLU A 41 0.07 8.52 -14.02
N PHE A 42 -1.00 8.84 -14.73
CA PHE A 42 -1.46 8.13 -15.91
C PHE A 42 -0.72 8.61 -17.16
N ARG A 43 -0.05 7.68 -17.86
CA ARG A 43 0.84 8.00 -18.98
C ARG A 43 0.25 7.75 -20.37
N ASP A 44 -1.00 7.30 -20.46
CA ASP A 44 -1.76 6.98 -21.69
C ASP A 44 -1.18 5.83 -22.52
N LYS A 45 0.14 5.80 -22.76
CA LYS A 45 0.84 4.75 -23.50
C LYS A 45 1.38 3.68 -22.54
N TYR A 46 0.76 2.51 -22.56
CA TYR A 46 1.22 1.32 -21.85
C TYR A 46 1.32 0.14 -22.83
N ALA A 47 2.16 -0.84 -22.49
CA ALA A 47 2.19 -2.10 -23.24
C ALA A 47 0.90 -2.90 -23.01
N ASP A 48 0.56 -3.76 -23.96
CA ASP A 48 -0.59 -4.64 -23.85
C ASP A 48 -0.46 -5.53 -22.61
N ASN A 49 -1.55 -5.64 -21.84
CA ASN A 49 -1.61 -6.40 -20.58
C ASN A 49 -0.63 -5.95 -19.47
N ALA A 50 -0.09 -4.73 -19.53
CA ALA A 50 0.80 -4.24 -18.48
C ALA A 50 0.08 -4.18 -17.11
N PRO A 51 0.64 -4.76 -16.02
CA PRO A 51 0.00 -4.80 -14.71
C PRO A 51 0.17 -3.46 -13.97
N VAL A 52 -0.40 -2.40 -14.54
CA VAL A 52 -0.24 -1.02 -14.07
C VAL A 52 -1.49 -0.59 -13.29
N PRO A 53 -1.38 -0.29 -11.98
CA PRO A 53 -2.53 0.04 -11.14
C PRO A 53 -3.37 1.21 -11.67
N GLN A 54 -2.72 2.30 -12.07
CA GLN A 54 -3.42 3.47 -12.58
C GLN A 54 -4.10 3.23 -13.94
N LEU A 55 -3.55 2.33 -14.78
CA LEU A 55 -4.20 1.93 -16.03
C LEU A 55 -5.47 1.14 -15.74
N LYS A 56 -5.40 0.17 -14.82
CA LYS A 56 -6.55 -0.62 -14.39
C LYS A 56 -7.66 0.28 -13.82
N VAL A 57 -7.30 1.26 -13.00
CA VAL A 57 -8.25 2.20 -12.42
C VAL A 57 -8.88 3.09 -13.49
N ALA A 58 -8.10 3.61 -14.44
CA ALA A 58 -8.61 4.38 -15.58
C ALA A 58 -9.65 3.58 -16.37
N MET A 59 -9.32 2.33 -16.73
CA MET A 59 -10.21 1.44 -17.46
C MET A 59 -11.51 1.17 -16.68
N SER A 60 -11.42 0.94 -15.37
CA SER A 60 -12.59 0.69 -14.51
C SER A 60 -13.50 1.91 -14.43
N LEU A 61 -12.93 3.12 -14.29
CA LEU A 61 -13.71 4.35 -14.23
C LEU A 61 -14.41 4.64 -15.57
N ALA A 62 -13.70 4.46 -16.68
CA ALA A 62 -14.25 4.62 -18.03
C ALA A 62 -15.35 3.59 -18.34
N ALA A 63 -15.23 2.36 -17.83
CA ALA A 63 -16.26 1.33 -17.96
C ALA A 63 -17.55 1.68 -17.19
N ASN A 64 -17.41 2.28 -16.00
CA ASN A 64 -18.54 2.74 -15.20
C ASN A 64 -19.22 3.98 -15.82
N SER A 65 -18.43 4.89 -16.39
CA SER A 65 -18.93 6.06 -17.11
C SER A 65 -17.94 6.47 -18.21
N PRO A 66 -18.35 6.42 -19.48
CA PRO A 66 -17.50 6.82 -20.60
C PRO A 66 -17.03 8.28 -20.55
N ALA A 67 -17.65 9.13 -19.72
CA ALA A 67 -17.21 10.50 -19.51
C ALA A 67 -15.98 10.61 -18.59
N HIS A 68 -15.65 9.57 -17.82
CA HIS A 68 -14.52 9.53 -16.90
C HIS A 68 -13.26 8.96 -17.56
N ILE A 69 -12.92 9.45 -18.75
CA ILE A 69 -11.68 9.10 -19.44
C ILE A 69 -10.52 9.80 -18.72
N ALA A 70 -9.56 9.00 -18.24
CA ALA A 70 -8.36 9.52 -17.62
C ALA A 70 -7.45 10.20 -18.65
N LEU A 71 -6.92 11.36 -18.28
CA LEU A 71 -6.04 12.15 -19.16
C LEU A 71 -4.56 11.90 -18.85
N ARG A 72 -3.71 12.06 -19.87
CA ARG A 72 -2.26 11.98 -19.68
C ARG A 72 -1.80 13.03 -18.66
N GLY A 73 -1.01 12.61 -17.68
CA GLY A 73 -0.53 13.43 -16.58
C GLY A 73 -1.47 13.49 -15.38
N GLU A 74 -2.71 13.00 -15.52
CA GLU A 74 -3.64 12.90 -14.40
C GLU A 74 -3.10 11.94 -13.34
N ARG A 75 -3.27 12.29 -12.05
CA ARG A 75 -2.88 11.40 -10.96
C ARG A 75 -4.08 10.61 -10.47
N LEU A 76 -4.13 9.34 -10.86
CA LEU A 76 -5.25 8.47 -10.50
C LEU A 76 -5.04 7.89 -9.09
N PRO A 77 -5.99 8.13 -8.17
CA PRO A 77 -5.94 7.56 -6.84
C PRO A 77 -6.45 6.11 -6.83
N TYR A 78 -5.80 5.25 -6.05
CA TYR A 78 -6.21 3.86 -5.88
C TYR A 78 -5.76 3.28 -4.55
N ILE A 79 -6.40 2.19 -4.15
CA ILE A 79 -6.09 1.45 -2.93
C ILE A 79 -5.89 -0.04 -3.23
N VAL A 80 -5.13 -0.74 -2.41
CA VAL A 80 -4.92 -2.19 -2.50
C VAL A 80 -5.70 -2.88 -1.39
N THR A 81 -6.66 -3.71 -1.78
CA THR A 81 -7.51 -4.46 -0.84
C THR A 81 -7.02 -5.89 -0.66
N GLU A 82 -7.53 -6.57 0.36
CA GLU A 82 -7.37 -8.01 0.48
C GLU A 82 -8.00 -8.71 -0.73
N GLY A 83 -7.48 -9.89 -1.07
CA GLY A 83 -7.95 -10.71 -2.17
C GLY A 83 -8.05 -12.18 -1.74
N PRO A 84 -8.58 -13.06 -2.60
CA PRO A 84 -8.53 -14.49 -2.37
C PRO A 84 -7.08 -14.98 -2.26
N PRO A 85 -6.85 -16.19 -1.71
CA PRO A 85 -5.54 -16.83 -1.75
C PRO A 85 -4.96 -16.80 -3.17
N GLU A 86 -3.65 -16.54 -3.30
CA GLU A 86 -2.92 -16.48 -4.58
C GLU A 86 -3.30 -15.29 -5.49
N ALA A 87 -4.15 -14.37 -5.02
CA ALA A 87 -4.44 -13.15 -5.76
C ALA A 87 -3.19 -12.32 -6.01
N THR A 88 -3.02 -11.88 -7.27
CA THR A 88 -1.97 -10.92 -7.61
C THR A 88 -2.29 -9.54 -7.02
N VAL A 89 -1.27 -8.77 -6.65
CA VAL A 89 -1.45 -7.38 -6.16
C VAL A 89 -2.28 -6.54 -7.14
N ILE A 90 -2.04 -6.68 -8.45
CA ILE A 90 -2.80 -5.95 -9.47
C ILE A 90 -4.28 -6.31 -9.46
N SER A 91 -4.64 -7.58 -9.22
CA SER A 91 -6.04 -8.02 -9.08
C SER A 91 -6.73 -7.37 -7.88
N CYS A 92 -5.98 -7.06 -6.82
CA CYS A 92 -6.43 -6.41 -5.59
C CYS A 92 -6.49 -4.88 -5.64
N VAL A 93 -6.04 -4.25 -6.73
CA VAL A 93 -6.18 -2.79 -6.91
C VAL A 93 -7.65 -2.43 -7.13
N ARG A 94 -8.12 -1.39 -6.43
CA ARG A 94 -9.47 -0.81 -6.53
C ARG A 94 -9.41 0.70 -6.73
N SER A 95 -10.36 1.24 -7.49
CA SER A 95 -10.62 2.68 -7.48
C SER A 95 -11.22 3.10 -6.12
N LEU A 96 -11.13 4.38 -5.76
CA LEU A 96 -11.75 4.86 -4.53
C LEU A 96 -13.28 4.70 -4.53
N PRO A 97 -14.01 5.03 -5.61
CA PRO A 97 -15.45 4.79 -5.67
C PRO A 97 -15.82 3.32 -5.44
N ASP A 98 -15.11 2.37 -6.07
CA ASP A 98 -15.40 0.94 -5.89
C ASP A 98 -15.13 0.48 -4.45
N PHE A 99 -14.03 0.95 -3.84
CA PHE A 99 -13.69 0.63 -2.46
C PHE A 99 -14.71 1.19 -1.46
N ILE A 100 -15.18 2.42 -1.67
CA ILE A 100 -16.16 3.07 -0.78
C ILE A 100 -17.55 2.42 -0.94
N ALA A 101 -17.89 1.99 -2.16
CA ALA A 101 -19.18 1.35 -2.44
C ALA A 101 -19.31 -0.05 -1.81
N ASP A 102 -18.23 -0.86 -1.82
CA ASP A 102 -18.26 -2.22 -1.28
C ASP A 102 -17.67 -2.31 0.13
N ARG A 103 -18.57 -2.42 1.12
CA ARG A 103 -18.21 -2.55 2.55
C ARG A 103 -17.52 -3.86 2.91
N ASN A 104 -17.55 -4.86 2.03
CA ASN A 104 -16.87 -6.14 2.28
C ASN A 104 -15.37 -6.06 1.98
N LEU A 105 -14.94 -5.06 1.21
CA LEU A 105 -13.53 -4.86 0.92
C LEU A 105 -12.79 -4.37 2.15
N GLN A 106 -11.65 -5.00 2.41
CA GLN A 106 -10.75 -4.64 3.50
C GLN A 106 -9.39 -4.23 2.94
N ILE A 107 -8.73 -3.25 3.55
CA ILE A 107 -7.41 -2.80 3.12
C ILE A 107 -6.39 -3.90 3.40
N HIS A 108 -5.48 -4.13 2.45
CA HIS A 108 -4.46 -5.16 2.61
C HIS A 108 -3.30 -4.71 3.51
N THR A 109 -3.51 -4.62 4.82
CA THR A 109 -2.54 -4.01 5.74
C THR A 109 -1.18 -4.73 5.75
N VAL A 110 -1.17 -6.05 5.52
CA VAL A 110 0.08 -6.84 5.43
C VAL A 110 0.92 -6.41 4.23
N TYR A 111 0.29 -6.17 3.07
CA TYR A 111 0.95 -5.65 1.87
C TYR A 111 1.59 -4.28 2.15
N TYR A 112 0.84 -3.34 2.74
CA TYR A 112 1.38 -2.01 3.07
C TYR A 112 2.52 -2.08 4.09
N ALA A 113 2.41 -2.95 5.10
CA ALA A 113 3.48 -3.15 6.08
C ALA A 113 4.77 -3.63 5.42
N HIS A 114 4.72 -4.72 4.66
CA HIS A 114 5.93 -5.36 4.11
C HIS A 114 6.48 -4.64 2.88
N VAL A 115 5.63 -4.35 1.91
CA VAL A 115 6.05 -3.86 0.59
C VAL A 115 6.36 -2.37 0.62
N HIS A 116 5.76 -1.61 1.55
CA HIS A 116 5.95 -0.15 1.61
C HIS A 116 6.68 0.29 2.87
N ILE A 117 6.12 0.05 4.05
CA ILE A 117 6.67 0.62 5.30
C ILE A 117 8.02 0.01 5.65
N LEU A 118 8.10 -1.33 5.74
CA LEU A 118 9.33 -2.04 6.09
C LEU A 118 10.37 -1.92 4.97
N ALA A 119 9.95 -2.02 3.70
CA ALA A 119 10.85 -1.78 2.57
C ALA A 119 11.49 -0.38 2.61
N ALA A 120 10.71 0.66 2.97
CA ALA A 120 11.24 2.01 3.12
C ALA A 120 12.24 2.14 4.28
N LEU A 121 11.95 1.51 5.43
CA LEU A 121 12.85 1.49 6.58
C LEU A 121 14.14 0.72 6.28
N ARG A 122 14.03 -0.40 5.57
CA ARG A 122 15.15 -1.28 5.21
C ARG A 122 16.26 -0.54 4.47
N ARG A 123 15.90 0.39 3.57
CA ARG A 123 16.86 1.25 2.86
C ARG A 123 17.82 2.02 3.79
N VAL A 124 17.41 2.28 5.02
CA VAL A 124 18.23 2.95 6.03
C VAL A 124 18.82 1.95 7.02
N THR A 125 18.06 0.96 7.47
CA THR A 125 18.54 0.01 8.48
C THR A 125 19.61 -0.95 7.96
N ASP A 126 19.61 -1.27 6.66
CA ASP A 126 20.67 -2.09 6.04
C ASP A 126 22.04 -1.39 6.13
N LEU A 127 22.09 -0.05 6.05
CA LEU A 127 23.32 0.74 6.24
C LEU A 127 23.85 0.67 7.69
N LEU A 128 22.96 0.35 8.63
CA LEU A 128 23.27 0.24 10.06
C LEU A 128 23.47 -1.22 10.50
N LEU A 129 23.43 -2.17 9.57
CA LEU A 129 23.44 -3.61 9.86
C LEU A 129 22.33 -4.02 10.84
N LEU A 130 21.20 -3.29 10.81
CA LEU A 130 20.03 -3.52 11.66
C LEU A 130 18.92 -4.18 10.83
N SER A 131 18.39 -5.29 11.34
CA SER A 131 17.23 -5.96 10.75
C SER A 131 15.98 -5.72 11.60
N ILE A 132 14.91 -5.24 10.97
CA ILE A 132 13.58 -5.12 11.59
C ILE A 132 12.72 -6.23 11.02
N ARG A 133 12.23 -7.12 11.90
CA ARG A 133 11.24 -8.14 11.55
C ARG A 133 9.94 -7.83 12.28
N TRP A 134 8.86 -7.79 11.52
CA TRP A 134 7.50 -7.66 12.04
C TRP A 134 6.67 -8.80 11.46
N HIS A 135 5.83 -9.37 12.31
CA HIS A 135 4.90 -10.42 11.92
C HIS A 135 3.49 -9.96 12.29
N PRO A 136 2.51 -10.07 11.39
CA PRO A 136 1.13 -9.79 11.74
C PRO A 136 0.68 -10.79 12.80
N ASP A 137 -0.07 -10.33 13.81
CA ASP A 137 -0.77 -11.23 14.72
C ASP A 137 -1.77 -12.06 13.89
N VAL A 138 -1.50 -13.36 13.85
CA VAL A 138 -2.05 -14.44 13.02
C VAL A 138 -3.47 -14.22 12.47
N LYS A 139 -3.54 -13.96 11.16
CA LYS A 139 -4.03 -14.90 10.13
C LYS A 139 -3.21 -14.63 8.88
N SER A 140 -2.27 -15.51 8.57
CA SER A 140 -1.44 -15.44 7.38
C SER A 140 -2.32 -15.30 6.13
N PRO A 141 -2.15 -14.29 5.26
CA PRO A 141 -2.40 -14.49 3.86
C PRO A 141 -1.14 -15.12 3.27
N CYS A 142 -1.30 -16.35 2.81
CA CYS A 142 -0.31 -17.06 2.01
C CYS A 142 0.07 -16.17 0.82
N PHE A 143 1.35 -15.84 0.71
CA PHE A 143 1.92 -15.33 -0.52
C PHE A 143 3.20 -16.10 -0.81
N THR A 144 3.27 -16.59 -2.04
CA THR A 144 4.48 -17.04 -2.72
C THR A 144 4.97 -15.90 -3.62
#